data_AF-A0A0A9BDX1-F1
#
_entry.id   AF-A0A0A9BDX1-F1
#
_cell.length_a   1.000
_cell.length_b   1.000
_cell.length_c   1.000
_cell.angle_alpha   90.00
_cell.angle_beta   90.00
_cell.angle_gamma   90.00
#
_symmetry.space_group_name_H-M   'P 1'
#
loop_
_entity.id
_entity.type
_entity.pdbx_description
1 polymer ?
#
loop_
_entity_poly.entity_id
_entity_poly.type
_entity_poly.pdbx_seq_one_letter_code
_entity_poly.pdbx_strand_id
1 'polypeptide(L)' 'MLSQNSTCATYIVFKTTDESYGLDYCVQEASVSIGRSKSTHEVWLQGYGSEDEDEGVLLPQKRGDGWMELELGQFYNDR' A
#
# COMPACT_ATOMS: atom_id res chain seq x y z
N MET A 1 14.53 13.99 -7.33
CA MET A 1 14.35 13.32 -8.64
C MET A 1 14.73 11.87 -8.45
N LEU A 2 13.90 10.93 -8.93
CA LEU A 2 14.23 9.50 -8.92
C LEU A 2 15.45 9.28 -9.83
N SER A 3 16.38 8.42 -9.44
CA SER A 3 17.55 8.09 -10.25
C SER A 3 17.13 7.54 -11.61
N GLN A 4 17.82 7.93 -12.67
CA GLN A 4 17.57 7.39 -14.01
C GLN A 4 17.94 5.91 -14.05
N ASN A 5 17.24 5.13 -14.87
CA ASN A 5 17.53 3.72 -15.14
C ASN A 5 17.49 2.81 -13.89
N SER A 6 16.53 3.07 -12.99
CA SER A 6 16.35 2.32 -11.75
C SER A 6 14.91 1.87 -11.52
N THR A 7 14.73 0.70 -10.92
CA THR A 7 13.43 0.27 -10.39
C THR A 7 13.12 1.06 -9.12
N CYS A 8 11.99 1.75 -9.12
CA CYS A 8 11.48 2.46 -7.96
C CYS A 8 10.27 1.70 -7.41
N ALA A 9 10.33 1.35 -6.13
CA ALA A 9 9.15 0.86 -5.41
C ALA A 9 8.31 2.08 -4.94
N THR A 10 6.99 1.94 -5.03
CA THR A 10 6.05 2.95 -4.55
C THR A 10 5.35 2.45 -3.30
N TYR A 11 5.31 3.30 -2.28
CA TYR A 11 4.67 3.01 -1.02
C TYR A 11 3.60 4.07 -0.72
N ILE A 12 2.52 3.65 -0.08
CA ILE A 12 1.65 4.56 0.67
C ILE A 12 2.09 4.52 2.13
N VAL A 13 2.27 5.70 2.72
CA VAL A 13 2.63 5.87 4.14
C VAL A 13 1.57 6.73 4.79
N PHE A 14 0.92 6.22 5.83
CA PHE A 14 -0.24 6.86 6.43
C PHE A 14 -0.35 6.59 7.94
N LYS A 15 -1.18 7.39 8.62
CA LYS A 15 -1.64 7.17 9.98
C LYS A 15 -3.15 7.31 9.99
N THR A 16 -3.82 6.37 10.65
CA THR A 16 -5.21 6.49 11.02
C THR A 16 -5.30 7.17 12.39
N THR A 17 -6.39 7.91 12.62
CA THR A 17 -6.74 8.41 13.94
C THR A 17 -7.67 7.39 14.60
N ASP A 18 -7.71 7.33 15.92
CA ASP A 18 -8.58 6.39 16.63
C ASP A 18 -10.08 6.58 16.30
N GLU A 19 -10.46 7.77 15.80
CA GLU A 19 -11.82 8.13 15.35
C GLU A 19 -12.02 8.01 13.82
N SER A 20 -11.10 7.40 13.06
CA SER A 20 -11.32 7.17 11.64
C SER A 20 -12.19 5.93 11.43
N TYR A 21 -13.34 6.12 10.78
CA TYR A 21 -14.29 5.06 10.45
C TYR A 21 -14.32 4.80 8.94
N GLY A 22 -14.66 3.58 8.52
CA GLY A 22 -14.90 3.23 7.12
C GLY A 22 -13.70 2.62 6.39
N LEU A 23 -12.55 2.51 7.05
CA LEU A 23 -11.38 1.76 6.56
C LEU A 23 -11.25 0.38 7.22
N ASP A 24 -12.10 0.12 8.21
CA ASP A 24 -12.29 -1.14 8.94
C ASP A 24 -13.33 -2.05 8.26
N TYR A 25 -13.99 -1.57 7.21
CA TYR A 25 -15.04 -2.28 6.50
C TYR A 25 -14.57 -2.72 5.10
N CYS A 26 -14.51 -4.04 4.89
CA CYS A 26 -14.24 -4.73 3.62
C CYS A 26 -12.81 -4.57 3.06
N VAL A 27 -12.42 -5.46 2.13
CA VAL A 27 -11.22 -5.29 1.30
C VAL A 27 -11.31 -3.97 0.51
N GLN A 28 -10.24 -3.18 0.53
CA GLN A 28 -10.13 -1.93 -0.22
C GLN A 28 -9.25 -2.13 -1.47
N GLU A 29 -9.52 -1.38 -2.54
CA GLU A 29 -8.62 -1.33 -3.70
C GLU A 29 -7.63 -0.16 -3.55
N ALA A 30 -6.34 -0.47 -3.61
CA ALA A 30 -5.29 0.53 -3.76
C ALA A 30 -4.66 0.42 -5.15
N SER A 31 -4.49 1.55 -5.84
CA SER A 31 -3.81 1.56 -7.13
C SER A 31 -2.85 2.72 -7.28
N VAL A 32 -1.80 2.49 -8.06
CA VAL A 32 -0.81 3.48 -8.45
C VAL A 32 -0.60 3.38 -9.94
N SER A 33 -0.51 4.53 -10.61
CA SER A 33 -0.25 4.61 -12.04
C SER A 33 0.89 5.57 -12.34
N ILE A 34 1.76 5.16 -13.24
CA ILE A 34 2.86 5.99 -13.77
C ILE A 34 2.90 5.87 -15.29
N GLY A 35 2.62 6.98 -15.98
CA GLY A 35 2.45 6.98 -17.43
C GLY A 35 1.37 5.98 -17.86
N ARG A 36 1.77 4.92 -18.57
CA ARG A 36 0.87 3.85 -19.05
C ARG A 36 0.85 2.62 -18.13
N SER A 37 1.71 2.57 -17.12
CA SER A 37 1.80 1.46 -16.18
C SER A 37 0.81 1.70 -15.03
N LYS A 38 0.06 0.66 -14.65
CA LYS A 38 -0.86 0.65 -13.51
C LYS A 38 -0.61 -0.60 -12.67
N SER A 39 -0.50 -0.42 -11.36
CA SER A 39 -0.54 -1.50 -10.36
C SER A 39 -1.79 -1.34 -9.53
N THR A 40 -2.47 -2.44 -9.25
CA THR A 40 -3.68 -2.49 -8.42
C THR A 40 -3.56 -3.66 -7.45
N HIS A 41 -3.88 -3.41 -6.19
CA HIS A 41 -3.85 -4.38 -5.11
C HIS A 41 -5.11 -4.29 -4.26
N GLU A 42 -5.52 -5.45 -3.76
CA GLU A 42 -6.49 -5.57 -2.68
C GLU A 42 -5.77 -5.42 -1.35
N VAL A 43 -6.29 -4.55 -0.47
CA VAL A 43 -5.62 -4.12 0.76
C VAL A 43 -6.59 -4.08 1.93
N TRP A 44 -6.07 -4.31 3.13
CA TRP A 44 -6.77 -4.10 4.39
C TRP A 44 -6.04 -3.06 5.24
N LEU A 45 -6.52 -1.82 5.22
CA LEU A 45 -5.86 -0.70 5.90
C LEU A 45 -6.04 -0.73 7.42
N GLN A 46 -7.17 -1.26 7.91
CA GLN A 46 -7.54 -1.26 9.32
C GLN A 46 -8.17 -2.61 9.78
N GLY A 47 -7.76 -3.72 9.16
CA GLY A 47 -8.25 -5.06 9.54
C GLY A 47 -7.53 -5.61 10.79
N TYR A 48 -8.29 -6.17 11.73
CA TYR A 48 -7.74 -7.13 12.69
C TYR A 48 -7.50 -8.42 11.91
N GLY A 49 -6.23 -8.84 11.78
CA GLY A 49 -5.91 -10.09 11.10
C GLY A 49 -6.69 -11.25 11.71
N SER A 50 -7.76 -11.69 11.05
CA SER A 50 -8.22 -13.05 11.19
C SER A 50 -7.14 -13.94 10.58
N GLU A 51 -6.85 -15.06 11.24
CA GLU A 51 -5.82 -16.04 10.85
C GLU A 51 -6.08 -16.68 9.47
N ASP A 52 -7.19 -16.33 8.84
CA ASP A 52 -7.45 -16.55 7.43
C ASP A 52 -6.67 -15.50 6.62
N GLU A 53 -5.40 -15.80 6.36
CA GLU A 53 -4.60 -15.11 5.35
C GLU A 53 -5.29 -15.32 4.00
N ASP A 54 -6.20 -14.41 3.61
CA ASP A 54 -6.67 -14.32 2.23
C ASP A 54 -5.43 -14.07 1.36
N GLU A 55 -4.97 -15.14 0.70
CA GLU A 55 -3.72 -15.22 -0.05
C GLU A 55 -3.78 -14.26 -1.25
N GLY A 56 -3.45 -12.99 -0.99
CA GLY A 56 -3.57 -11.90 -1.97
C GLY A 56 -3.86 -10.51 -1.39
N VAL A 57 -4.35 -10.41 -0.15
CA VAL A 57 -4.65 -9.12 0.48
C VAL A 57 -3.40 -8.55 1.15
N LEU A 58 -3.03 -7.31 0.80
CA LEU A 58 -1.87 -6.65 1.40
C LEU A 58 -2.24 -5.96 2.72
N LEU A 59 -1.42 -6.19 3.74
CA LEU A 59 -1.54 -5.56 5.05
C LEU A 59 -0.44 -4.51 5.27
N PRO A 60 -0.81 -3.28 5.71
CA PRO A 60 0.18 -2.27 6.09
C PRO A 60 1.07 -2.74 7.23
N GLN A 61 2.36 -2.46 7.12
CA GLN A 61 3.36 -2.74 8.15
C GLN A 61 3.60 -1.51 9.01
N LYS A 62 3.68 -1.70 10.33
CA LYS A 62 3.99 -0.62 11.25
C LYS A 62 5.50 -0.34 11.27
N ARG A 63 5.86 0.90 10.98
CA ARG A 63 7.23 1.42 10.99
C ARG A 63 7.69 1.74 12.41
N GLY A 64 9.00 1.92 12.57
CA GLY A 64 9.61 2.32 13.86
C GLY A 64 9.16 3.70 14.37
N ASP A 65 8.65 4.57 13.49
CA ASP A 65 8.11 5.91 13.83
C ASP A 65 6.58 5.91 14.07
N GLY A 66 5.97 4.71 14.11
CA GLY A 66 4.56 4.50 14.35
C GLY A 66 3.65 4.84 13.17
N TRP A 67 4.18 5.13 11.99
CA TRP A 67 3.40 5.21 10.74
C TRP A 67 3.18 3.80 10.16
N MET A 68 2.15 3.66 9.33
CA MET A 68 1.92 2.45 8.54
C MET A 68 2.50 2.63 7.14
N GLU A 69 3.13 1.60 6.58
CA GLU A 69 3.59 1.56 5.19
C GLU A 69 3.06 0.33 4.44
N LEU A 70 2.79 0.50 3.16
CA LEU A 70 2.34 -0.56 2.26
C LEU A 70 2.96 -0.36 0.88
N GLU A 71 3.60 -1.39 0.32
CA GLU A 71 4.09 -1.38 -1.05
C GLU A 71 2.92 -1.53 -2.03
N LEU A 72 2.78 -0.60 -2.98
CA LEU A 72 1.73 -0.61 -3.99
C LEU A 72 2.23 -1.08 -5.37
N GLY A 73 3.54 -1.35 -5.47
CA GLY A 73 4.16 -1.90 -6.67
C GLY A 73 5.48 -1.22 -7.01
N GLN A 74 6.11 -1.74 -8.06
CA GLN A 74 7.40 -1.29 -8.55
C GLN A 74 7.31 -0.87 -10.00
N PHE A 75 8.03 0.19 -10.34
CA PHE A 75 8.05 0.74 -11.69
C PHE A 75 9.47 1.04 -12.11
N TYR A 76 9.76 0.80 -13.38
CA TYR A 76 11.04 1.16 -13.96
C TYR A 76 11.04 2.64 -14.33
N ASN A 77 11.99 3.40 -13.78
CA ASN A 77 12.25 4.77 -14.19
C ASN A 77 13.27 4.76 -15.33
N ASP A 78 12.80 4.90 -16.57
CA ASP A 78 13.63 5.01 -17.78
C ASP A 78 14.09 6.44 -18.09
N ARG A 79 13.65 7.41 -17.27
CA ARG A 79 13.79 8.83 -17.51
C ARG A 79 15.07 9.42 -16.98
#